data_AF-A0A2G8LLT5-F1
#
_entry.id   AF-A0A2G8LLT5-F1
#
_cell.length_a   1.000
_cell.length_b   1.000
_cell.length_c   1.000
_cell.angle_alpha   90.00
_cell.angle_beta   90.00
_cell.angle_gamma   90.00
#
_symmetry.space_group_name_H-M   'P 1'
#
loop_
_entity.id
_entity.type
_entity.pdbx_description
1 polymer ?
#
loop_
_entity_poly.entity_id
_entity_poly.type
_entity_poly.pdbx_seq_one_letter_code
_entity_poly.pdbx_strand_id
1 'polypeptide(L)'
;MKEREVAELKKSVNAQSFKLRKPEVLFYSYHNNDDDRVYVVESSFLVSSLSNRKRDECKDRQSRLTAAAVCTSCTVEPAGKKTSEFVVVWDMPQINFKLNGFKYNRRYTKFFGSSCQATADLSLYALENHQDWEQKIDKWQLPVLEDKSLPHWYKSALFNELYFISDGGTVWVESVEEFPHGVRHKHTWSHELVREYGRFGYLEGHEYRMYNTYDVHFYASFALAMLWPKLELGVQYDFGNLVEHEDQEMFSDLSEGNRAQRKYIGSIPHDIGDPEEEPWVKVNSYLLHDTTHWRDLNSKFVLMVFRDYQFTKDLQFLTHMWPKCKIVMESAKEHDTDGDGVIDNCGKADQTYDVWVVTGASAYCGGLWLAALRCMCEMARILDHQDALQDYQSILDRGKVSYDKKLWNGRYYNYDSSDKVYSDSIMADQTAGHWYLRACDLVVPNSDTENVFPVSNVQSALRTIYEMNVLSMKDGTFGAINGMRPNGKVDSTSLQGEEIWTGVTYALAANMIQEGMLDEGFQTASGIYHTCFNRAGLAYQTPEGFMKRKVYRSLGYMRPLSIWAMQYAFETQAKEKKSSE
;
A
#
# COMPACT_ATOMS: atom_id res chain seq x y z
N MET A 1 6.66 19.80 11.88
CA MET A 1 7.04 21.22 11.85
C MET A 1 6.11 22.00 12.75
N LYS A 2 6.66 22.71 13.74
CA LYS A 2 5.88 23.38 14.80
C LYS A 2 5.32 24.70 14.27
N GLU A 3 4.15 25.13 14.73
CA GLU A 3 3.50 26.42 14.38
C GLU A 3 4.43 27.64 14.51
N ARG A 4 5.47 27.55 15.35
CA ARG A 4 6.54 28.56 15.46
C ARG A 4 7.38 28.74 14.19
N GLU A 5 7.70 27.66 13.48
CA GLU A 5 8.47 27.73 12.22
C GLU A 5 7.64 28.45 11.13
N VAL A 6 6.32 28.25 11.12
CA VAL A 6 5.40 28.91 10.18
C VAL A 6 5.24 30.41 10.46
N ALA A 7 5.27 30.82 11.73
CA ALA A 7 5.24 32.22 12.11
C ALA A 7 6.54 32.96 11.77
N GLU A 8 7.69 32.28 11.87
CA GLU A 8 8.98 32.79 11.38
C GLU A 8 9.05 32.84 9.84
N LEU A 9 8.47 31.84 9.16
CA LEU A 9 8.30 31.80 7.70
C LEU A 9 7.49 33.01 7.19
N LYS A 10 6.33 33.34 7.79
CA LYS A 10 5.53 34.52 7.43
C LYS A 10 6.28 35.85 7.62
N LYS A 11 7.22 35.91 8.57
CA LYS A 11 8.09 37.09 8.76
C LYS A 11 9.21 37.16 7.72
N SER A 12 9.75 36.03 7.30
CA SER A 12 10.82 35.98 6.28
C SER A 12 10.32 36.37 4.88
N VAL A 13 9.12 35.93 4.49
CA VAL A 13 8.45 36.26 3.21
C VAL A 13 8.22 37.76 3.06
N ASN A 14 7.93 38.47 4.16
CA ASN A 14 7.73 39.92 4.13
C ASN A 14 9.03 40.75 4.20
N ALA A 15 10.17 40.13 4.58
CA ALA A 15 11.41 40.85 4.86
C ALA A 15 12.46 40.76 3.73
N GLN A 16 12.32 39.82 2.80
CA GLN A 16 13.26 39.67 1.69
C GLN A 16 12.67 40.23 0.38
N SER A 17 12.93 41.51 0.12
CA SER A 17 12.75 42.09 -1.21
C SER A 17 13.85 41.60 -2.15
N PHE A 18 13.77 40.34 -2.61
CA PHE A 18 14.56 39.91 -3.75
C PHE A 18 13.94 40.45 -5.03
N LYS A 19 14.74 41.21 -5.78
CA LYS A 19 14.45 41.50 -7.18
C LYS A 19 14.52 40.17 -7.95
N LEU A 20 13.39 39.46 -8.05
CA LEU A 20 13.18 38.51 -9.13
C LEU A 20 13.61 39.22 -10.42
N ARG A 21 14.66 38.70 -11.08
CA ARG A 21 14.99 39.18 -12.43
C ARG A 21 13.73 39.00 -13.25
N LYS A 22 13.22 40.09 -13.82
CA LYS A 22 12.06 40.01 -14.72
C LYS A 22 12.36 38.92 -15.76
N PRO A 23 11.46 37.95 -15.98
CA PRO A 23 11.60 37.06 -17.12
C PRO A 23 11.78 37.94 -18.36
N GLU A 24 12.82 37.66 -19.15
CA GLU A 24 13.17 38.48 -20.32
C GLU A 24 12.01 38.55 -21.33
N VAL A 25 11.18 37.50 -21.41
CA VAL A 25 9.98 37.46 -22.25
C VAL A 25 8.93 36.54 -21.61
N LEU A 26 7.71 37.04 -21.35
CA LEU A 26 6.54 36.18 -21.11
C LEU A 26 5.84 36.00 -22.47
N PHE A 27 5.28 34.83 -22.74
CA PHE A 27 4.35 34.68 -23.86
C PHE A 27 2.97 34.32 -23.29
N TYR A 28 1.91 34.84 -23.89
CA TYR A 28 0.55 34.37 -23.58
C TYR A 28 0.04 33.61 -24.77
N SER A 29 -0.64 32.49 -24.51
CA SER A 29 -1.27 31.76 -25.59
C SER A 29 -2.74 31.57 -25.40
N TYR A 30 -3.54 31.87 -26.42
CA TYR A 30 -4.95 31.50 -26.40
C TYR A 30 -5.19 30.40 -27.44
N HIS A 31 -5.97 29.40 -27.05
CA HIS A 31 -6.53 28.42 -27.95
C HIS A 31 -7.75 29.04 -28.62
N ASN A 32 -7.76 29.08 -29.95
CA ASN A 32 -8.96 29.44 -30.69
C ASN A 32 -9.76 28.17 -30.98
N ASN A 33 -10.96 28.07 -30.39
CA ASN A 33 -11.81 26.88 -30.55
C ASN A 33 -12.32 26.70 -31.99
N ASP A 34 -12.25 27.73 -32.84
CA ASP A 34 -12.72 27.66 -34.22
C ASP A 34 -11.69 27.05 -35.19
N ASP A 35 -10.40 27.05 -34.84
CA ASP A 35 -9.32 26.56 -35.72
C ASP A 35 -8.36 25.55 -35.05
N ASP A 36 -8.56 25.23 -33.78
CA ASP A 36 -7.77 24.29 -32.98
C ASP A 36 -6.27 24.67 -32.88
N ARG A 37 -5.95 25.97 -33.05
CA ARG A 37 -4.58 26.49 -32.97
C ARG A 37 -4.31 27.19 -31.65
N VAL A 38 -3.09 26.98 -31.14
CA VAL A 38 -2.52 27.73 -30.03
C VAL A 38 -1.71 28.90 -30.60
N TYR A 39 -2.18 30.12 -30.35
CA TYR A 39 -1.47 31.34 -30.74
C TYR A 39 -0.54 31.74 -29.62
N VAL A 40 0.78 31.87 -29.84
CA VAL A 40 1.75 32.31 -28.82
C VAL A 40 2.10 33.78 -29.10
N VAL A 41 1.79 34.68 -28.17
CA VAL A 41 1.97 36.13 -28.30
C VAL A 41 3.04 36.63 -27.35
N GLU A 42 4.05 37.33 -27.88
CA GLU A 42 5.16 37.91 -27.12
C GLU A 42 4.71 39.06 -26.22
N SER A 43 5.04 39.01 -24.92
CA SER A 43 4.64 40.04 -23.94
C SER A 43 5.52 41.29 -23.96
N SER A 44 6.41 41.48 -24.94
CA SER A 44 7.21 42.71 -25.03
C SER A 44 6.35 43.98 -25.16
N PHE A 45 5.02 43.84 -25.31
CA PHE A 45 4.03 44.92 -25.35
C PHE A 45 3.05 45.08 -24.17
N LEU A 46 3.05 44.23 -23.13
CA LEU A 46 1.92 44.20 -22.16
C LEU A 46 2.26 44.31 -20.66
N VAL A 47 3.55 44.28 -20.27
CA VAL A 47 3.95 44.35 -18.84
C VAL A 47 3.82 45.77 -18.24
N SER A 48 3.55 46.80 -19.05
CA SER A 48 3.23 48.16 -18.56
C SER A 48 1.73 48.45 -18.40
N SER A 49 0.83 47.54 -18.78
CA SER A 49 -0.63 47.82 -18.79
C SER A 49 -1.50 46.90 -17.92
N LEU A 50 -0.93 45.86 -17.31
CA LEU A 50 -1.71 44.99 -16.40
C LEU A 50 -1.94 45.61 -15.00
N SER A 51 -1.34 46.76 -14.69
CA SER A 51 -1.66 47.53 -13.49
C SER A 51 -2.73 48.61 -13.72
N ASN A 52 -3.30 48.78 -14.93
CA ASN A 52 -4.27 49.86 -15.18
C ASN A 52 -5.31 49.66 -16.31
N ARG A 53 -5.39 48.50 -16.98
CA ARG A 53 -6.53 48.26 -17.88
C ARG A 53 -7.70 47.67 -17.11
N LYS A 54 -8.69 48.54 -16.84
CA LYS A 54 -10.07 48.14 -16.54
C LYS A 54 -10.50 47.03 -17.50
N ARG A 55 -11.21 46.07 -16.90
CA ARG A 55 -11.82 44.86 -17.44
C ARG A 55 -12.87 45.07 -18.55
N ASP A 56 -12.84 46.17 -19.31
CA ASP A 56 -14.02 46.67 -20.03
C ASP A 56 -13.91 46.76 -21.57
N GLU A 57 -12.79 46.38 -22.20
CA GLU A 57 -12.67 46.40 -23.68
C GLU A 57 -12.28 45.04 -24.25
N CYS A 58 -13.14 44.05 -24.06
CA CYS A 58 -13.34 42.97 -25.02
C CYS A 58 -14.79 42.48 -24.87
N LYS A 59 -15.72 43.25 -25.44
CA LYS A 59 -17.14 42.88 -25.57
C LYS A 59 -17.37 42.10 -26.87
N ASP A 60 -16.57 41.06 -27.08
CA ASP A 60 -16.96 40.01 -28.02
C ASP A 60 -16.86 38.66 -27.32
N ARG A 61 -17.78 37.75 -27.66
CA ARG A 61 -17.97 36.50 -26.92
C ARG A 61 -16.68 35.65 -26.92
N GLN A 62 -16.25 35.26 -25.71
CA GLN A 62 -15.64 33.95 -25.40
C GLN A 62 -14.16 33.65 -25.75
N SER A 63 -13.23 34.61 -25.91
CA SER A 63 -11.79 34.27 -25.84
C SER A 63 -11.32 34.07 -24.39
N ARG A 64 -11.67 32.93 -23.80
CA ARG A 64 -11.14 32.53 -22.48
C ARG A 64 -9.66 32.19 -22.65
N LEU A 65 -8.78 32.71 -21.80
CA LEU A 65 -7.41 32.21 -21.72
C LEU A 65 -7.48 30.71 -21.37
N THR A 66 -7.02 29.87 -22.27
CA THR A 66 -7.14 28.39 -22.21
C THR A 66 -5.79 27.71 -21.99
N ALA A 67 -4.69 28.38 -22.29
CA ALA A 67 -3.32 27.90 -22.11
C ALA A 67 -2.38 29.06 -21.77
N ALA A 68 -1.15 28.77 -21.36
CA ALA A 68 -0.10 29.78 -21.20
C ALA A 68 1.26 29.15 -21.53
N ALA A 69 2.21 29.96 -22.03
CA ALA A 69 3.56 29.52 -22.35
C ALA A 69 4.58 30.41 -21.63
N VAL A 70 5.40 29.83 -20.75
CA VAL A 70 6.48 30.57 -20.07
C VAL A 70 7.79 30.22 -20.75
N CYS A 71 8.55 31.23 -21.20
CA CYS A 71 9.82 31.05 -21.88
C CYS A 71 10.93 31.84 -21.20
N THR A 72 12.17 31.38 -21.36
CA THR A 72 13.38 32.09 -20.92
C THR A 72 14.40 32.05 -22.04
N SER A 73 15.08 33.17 -22.28
CA SER A 73 16.19 33.27 -23.23
C SER A 73 17.48 33.56 -22.48
N CYS A 74 18.59 32.98 -22.91
CA CYS A 74 19.92 33.42 -22.47
C CYS A 74 20.99 33.08 -23.52
N THR A 75 22.05 33.87 -23.56
CA THR A 75 23.25 33.56 -24.35
C THR A 75 24.23 32.74 -23.50
N VAL A 76 24.70 31.62 -24.07
CA VAL A 76 25.70 30.75 -23.45
C VAL A 76 27.01 30.89 -24.23
N GLU A 77 28.05 31.40 -23.57
CA GLU A 77 29.39 31.55 -24.15
C GLU A 77 30.00 30.17 -24.48
N PRO A 78 30.99 30.08 -25.39
CA PRO A 78 31.73 28.85 -25.64
C PRO A 78 32.29 28.26 -24.33
N ALA A 79 32.04 26.97 -24.09
CA ALA A 79 32.35 26.27 -22.84
C ALA A 79 31.70 26.84 -21.55
N GLY A 80 30.70 27.72 -21.67
CA GLY A 80 29.91 28.24 -20.56
C GLY A 80 28.73 27.34 -20.17
N LYS A 81 28.16 27.62 -18.99
CA LYS A 81 26.91 27.02 -18.50
C LYS A 81 25.97 28.11 -17.97
N LYS A 82 24.68 27.97 -18.27
CA LYS A 82 23.58 28.75 -17.68
C LYS A 82 22.50 27.79 -17.19
N THR A 83 21.77 28.18 -16.17
CA THR A 83 20.66 27.40 -15.59
C THR A 83 19.43 28.29 -15.53
N SER A 84 18.30 27.73 -15.91
CA SER A 84 16.97 28.32 -15.74
C SER A 84 16.07 27.31 -15.04
N GLU A 85 15.26 27.78 -14.09
CA GLU A 85 14.41 26.95 -13.25
C GLU A 85 12.95 27.27 -13.54
N PHE A 86 12.12 26.24 -13.61
CA PHE A 86 10.69 26.31 -13.86
C PHE A 86 9.95 25.45 -12.84
N VAL A 87 8.77 25.90 -12.44
CA VAL A 87 7.86 25.15 -11.58
C VAL A 87 6.50 25.05 -12.23
N VAL A 88 5.85 23.90 -12.08
CA VAL A 88 4.46 23.68 -12.44
C VAL A 88 3.73 23.33 -11.16
N VAL A 89 2.66 24.09 -10.87
CA VAL A 89 1.83 23.88 -9.69
C VAL A 89 0.36 23.89 -10.09
N TRP A 90 -0.47 23.21 -9.31
CA TRP A 90 -1.92 23.22 -9.47
C TRP A 90 -2.59 23.43 -8.11
N ASP A 91 -3.59 24.30 -8.07
CA ASP A 91 -4.41 24.54 -6.88
C ASP A 91 -5.84 24.01 -7.15
N MET A 92 -6.08 22.77 -6.73
CA MET A 92 -7.37 22.10 -6.78
C MET A 92 -7.75 21.67 -5.35
N PRO A 93 -8.10 22.63 -4.48
CA PRO A 93 -8.06 22.44 -3.03
C PRO A 93 -9.17 21.53 -2.51
N GLN A 94 -10.21 21.32 -3.31
CA GLN A 94 -11.37 20.52 -2.94
C GLN A 94 -11.48 19.30 -3.85
N ILE A 95 -11.84 18.18 -3.25
CA ILE A 95 -12.26 16.96 -3.95
C ILE A 95 -13.65 16.57 -3.45
N ASN A 96 -14.49 16.15 -4.38
CA ASN A 96 -15.78 15.53 -4.09
C ASN A 96 -15.80 14.16 -4.79
N PHE A 97 -16.36 13.16 -4.13
CA PHE A 97 -16.65 11.88 -4.75
C PHE A 97 -18.04 11.90 -5.38
N LYS A 98 -18.40 10.85 -6.13
CA LYS A 98 -19.59 10.89 -7.00
C LYS A 98 -20.90 11.04 -6.25
N LEU A 99 -21.04 10.43 -5.06
CA LEU A 99 -22.23 10.65 -4.23
C LEU A 99 -22.35 12.11 -3.76
N ASN A 100 -21.26 12.88 -3.84
CA ASN A 100 -21.19 14.29 -3.51
C ASN A 100 -21.76 14.55 -2.11
N GLY A 101 -21.51 13.59 -1.20
CA GLY A 101 -21.91 13.68 0.20
C GLY A 101 -21.07 14.72 0.90
N PHE A 102 -19.77 14.81 0.62
CA PHE A 102 -18.88 15.76 1.29
C PHE A 102 -18.01 16.55 0.32
N LYS A 103 -17.56 17.71 0.81
CA LYS A 103 -16.44 18.44 0.22
C LYS A 103 -15.22 18.22 1.10
N TYR A 104 -14.23 17.51 0.57
CA TYR A 104 -12.99 17.28 1.27
C TYR A 104 -11.96 18.31 0.84
N ASN A 105 -11.29 18.93 1.79
CA ASN A 105 -10.12 19.75 1.49
C ASN A 105 -8.90 18.84 1.35
N ARG A 106 -8.15 18.95 0.26
CA ARG A 106 -6.88 18.23 0.07
C ARG A 106 -5.87 18.69 1.12
N ARG A 107 -5.01 17.78 1.56
CA ARG A 107 -4.07 18.02 2.67
C ARG A 107 -3.26 19.31 2.55
N TYR A 108 -2.79 19.66 1.35
CA TYR A 108 -1.95 20.84 1.16
C TYR A 108 -2.64 22.15 1.57
N THR A 109 -3.99 22.19 1.61
CA THR A 109 -4.75 23.38 2.01
C THR A 109 -4.51 23.75 3.47
N LYS A 110 -4.06 22.81 4.32
CA LYS A 110 -3.63 23.11 5.68
C LYS A 110 -2.49 24.14 5.73
N PHE A 111 -1.68 24.18 4.67
CA PHE A 111 -0.51 25.07 4.57
C PHE A 111 -0.79 26.32 3.72
N PHE A 112 -1.58 26.18 2.65
CA PHE A 112 -1.79 27.24 1.65
C PHE A 112 -3.23 27.79 1.59
N GLY A 113 -4.13 27.30 2.45
CA GLY A 113 -5.54 27.65 2.44
C GLY A 113 -6.34 26.91 1.36
N SER A 114 -7.67 27.08 1.40
CA SER A 114 -8.63 26.38 0.52
C SER A 114 -9.41 27.34 -0.38
N SER A 115 -8.88 28.54 -0.66
CA SER A 115 -9.58 29.62 -1.37
C SER A 115 -9.47 29.56 -2.90
N CYS A 116 -8.81 28.53 -3.46
CA CYS A 116 -8.49 28.42 -4.90
C CYS A 116 -7.63 29.60 -5.42
N GLN A 117 -6.77 30.16 -4.58
CA GLN A 117 -5.89 31.29 -4.91
C GLN A 117 -4.42 31.04 -4.54
N ALA A 118 -4.06 29.79 -4.24
CA ALA A 118 -2.74 29.43 -3.71
C ALA A 118 -1.67 29.26 -4.79
N THR A 119 -1.98 29.34 -6.09
CA THR A 119 -1.01 29.04 -7.16
C THR A 119 0.23 29.93 -7.14
N ALA A 120 0.09 31.21 -6.82
CA ALA A 120 1.23 32.13 -6.69
C ALA A 120 2.11 31.75 -5.48
N ASP A 121 1.49 31.51 -4.33
CA ASP A 121 2.19 31.13 -3.08
C ASP A 121 2.87 29.77 -3.22
N LEU A 122 2.21 28.79 -3.86
CA LEU A 122 2.77 27.47 -4.17
C LEU A 122 3.98 27.59 -5.12
N SER A 123 3.87 28.42 -6.15
CA SER A 123 4.97 28.64 -7.11
C SER A 123 6.18 29.27 -6.43
N LEU A 124 5.96 30.31 -5.62
CA LEU A 124 7.01 30.98 -4.87
C LEU A 124 7.65 30.01 -3.88
N TYR A 125 6.85 29.27 -3.11
CA TYR A 125 7.33 28.29 -2.16
C TYR A 125 8.18 27.20 -2.83
N ALA A 126 7.77 26.69 -3.99
CA ALA A 126 8.55 25.71 -4.73
C ALA A 126 9.90 26.28 -5.22
N LEU A 127 9.90 27.48 -5.80
CA LEU A 127 11.13 28.14 -6.26
C LEU A 127 12.10 28.49 -5.10
N GLU A 128 11.57 28.79 -3.92
CA GLU A 128 12.39 29.11 -2.74
C GLU A 128 12.98 27.86 -2.07
N ASN A 129 12.35 26.69 -2.23
CA ASN A 129 12.67 25.51 -1.42
C ASN A 129 13.16 24.29 -2.22
N HIS A 130 13.08 24.27 -3.56
CA HIS A 130 13.43 23.07 -4.34
C HIS A 130 14.86 22.54 -4.07
N GLN A 131 15.83 23.43 -3.83
CA GLN A 131 17.21 23.01 -3.52
C GLN A 131 17.32 22.25 -2.19
N ASP A 132 16.55 22.66 -1.18
CA ASP A 132 16.46 21.93 0.09
C ASP A 132 15.71 20.61 -0.10
N TRP A 133 14.71 20.57 -0.98
CA TRP A 133 14.01 19.32 -1.31
C TRP A 133 14.93 18.32 -2.02
N GLU A 134 15.73 18.76 -2.98
CA GLU A 134 16.74 17.92 -3.66
C GLU A 134 17.71 17.32 -2.62
N GLN A 135 18.24 18.13 -1.70
CA GLN A 135 19.13 17.65 -0.64
C GLN A 135 18.45 16.65 0.29
N LYS A 136 17.17 16.88 0.65
CA LYS A 136 16.38 15.95 1.45
C LYS A 136 16.13 14.64 0.71
N ILE A 137 15.83 14.71 -0.59
CA ILE A 137 15.63 13.54 -1.46
C ILE A 137 16.92 12.71 -1.51
N ASP A 138 18.04 13.36 -1.83
CA ASP A 138 19.35 12.71 -1.85
C ASP A 138 19.65 12.05 -0.50
N LYS A 139 19.41 12.75 0.61
CA LYS A 139 19.73 12.25 1.95
C LYS A 139 19.03 10.93 2.30
N TRP A 140 17.76 10.74 1.90
CA TRP A 140 17.06 9.49 2.21
C TRP A 140 17.35 8.38 1.19
N GLN A 141 17.72 8.72 -0.05
CA GLN A 141 18.04 7.73 -1.08
C GLN A 141 19.50 7.25 -1.03
N LEU A 142 20.45 8.14 -0.75
CA LEU A 142 21.90 7.88 -0.79
C LEU A 142 22.34 6.65 0.01
N PRO A 143 21.85 6.39 1.25
CA PRO A 143 22.25 5.20 1.99
C PRO A 143 22.03 3.89 1.23
N VAL A 144 20.94 3.79 0.46
CA VAL A 144 20.65 2.64 -0.40
C VAL A 144 21.43 2.72 -1.71
N LEU A 145 21.49 3.91 -2.34
CA LEU A 145 22.16 4.10 -3.63
C LEU A 145 23.67 3.81 -3.56
N GLU A 146 24.31 4.16 -2.45
CA GLU A 146 25.74 3.97 -2.22
C GLU A 146 26.11 2.58 -1.70
N ASP A 147 25.15 1.80 -1.20
CA ASP A 147 25.39 0.44 -0.71
C ASP A 147 25.78 -0.49 -1.87
N LYS A 148 27.06 -0.88 -1.92
CA LYS A 148 27.61 -1.73 -3.00
C LYS A 148 27.15 -3.19 -2.92
N SER A 149 26.60 -3.63 -1.79
CA SER A 149 26.05 -4.97 -1.64
C SER A 149 24.69 -5.14 -2.31
N LEU A 150 23.98 -4.03 -2.57
CA LEU A 150 22.68 -4.04 -3.24
C LEU A 150 22.82 -4.00 -4.77
N PRO A 151 22.13 -4.88 -5.52
CA PRO A 151 22.15 -4.86 -6.98
C PRO A 151 21.59 -3.55 -7.58
N HIS A 152 22.15 -3.09 -8.71
CA HIS A 152 21.68 -1.87 -9.38
C HIS A 152 20.20 -1.94 -9.81
N TRP A 153 19.75 -3.10 -10.30
CA TRP A 153 18.36 -3.31 -10.68
C TRP A 153 17.42 -3.13 -9.48
N TYR A 154 17.84 -3.60 -8.31
CA TYR A 154 17.04 -3.54 -7.08
C TYR A 154 16.87 -2.10 -6.61
N LYS A 155 17.96 -1.32 -6.60
CA LYS A 155 17.91 0.12 -6.29
C LYS A 155 16.93 0.86 -7.19
N SER A 156 16.95 0.55 -8.49
CA SER A 156 16.01 1.12 -9.45
C SER A 156 14.57 0.72 -9.14
N ALA A 157 14.30 -0.57 -8.94
CA ALA A 157 12.96 -1.07 -8.62
C ALA A 157 12.42 -0.47 -7.30
N LEU A 158 13.21 -0.52 -6.22
CA LEU A 158 12.80 -0.08 -4.88
C LEU A 158 12.27 1.36 -4.87
N PHE A 159 12.98 2.28 -5.52
CA PHE A 159 12.56 3.68 -5.61
C PHE A 159 11.49 3.91 -6.67
N ASN A 160 11.54 3.24 -7.81
CA ASN A 160 10.58 3.49 -8.88
C ASN A 160 9.20 2.89 -8.58
N GLU A 161 9.07 1.80 -7.83
CA GLU A 161 7.77 1.26 -7.41
C GLU A 161 7.02 2.22 -6.47
N LEU A 162 7.71 3.13 -5.77
CA LEU A 162 7.07 4.18 -4.96
C LEU A 162 6.24 5.17 -5.77
N TYR A 163 6.35 5.18 -7.10
CA TYR A 163 5.49 6.01 -7.95
C TYR A 163 4.00 5.85 -7.60
N PHE A 164 3.61 4.63 -7.21
CA PHE A 164 2.23 4.28 -6.91
C PHE A 164 1.67 5.01 -5.68
N ILE A 165 2.51 5.47 -4.74
CA ILE A 165 2.06 6.30 -3.61
C ILE A 165 1.46 7.62 -4.09
N SER A 166 1.89 8.14 -5.24
CA SER A 166 1.35 9.36 -5.84
C SER A 166 0.36 9.06 -6.97
N ASP A 167 0.63 8.03 -7.78
CA ASP A 167 -0.13 7.73 -9.01
C ASP A 167 -1.27 6.72 -8.80
N GLY A 168 -1.35 6.10 -7.63
CA GLY A 168 -2.39 5.14 -7.26
C GLY A 168 -3.73 5.77 -6.92
N GLY A 169 -4.13 6.84 -7.61
CA GLY A 169 -5.37 7.58 -7.31
C GLY A 169 -5.40 8.19 -5.91
N THR A 170 -4.24 8.50 -5.32
CA THR A 170 -4.11 8.86 -3.91
C THR A 170 -4.97 10.07 -3.51
N VAL A 171 -5.74 9.88 -2.45
CA VAL A 171 -6.48 10.91 -1.74
C VAL A 171 -5.87 11.12 -0.37
N TRP A 172 -5.38 12.34 -0.15
CA TRP A 172 -4.92 12.79 1.15
C TRP A 172 -5.66 14.07 1.50
N VAL A 173 -6.55 13.98 2.49
CA VAL A 173 -7.53 15.01 2.80
C VAL A 173 -7.52 15.37 4.28
N GLU A 174 -7.93 16.59 4.59
CA GLU A 174 -8.20 16.98 5.97
C GLU A 174 -9.36 16.16 6.54
N SER A 175 -9.31 15.88 7.84
CA SER A 175 -10.39 15.20 8.54
C SER A 175 -11.66 16.07 8.53
N VAL A 176 -12.76 15.51 8.02
CA VAL A 176 -14.08 16.16 8.06
C VAL A 176 -14.78 15.78 9.37
N GLU A 177 -15.11 16.76 10.21
CA GLU A 177 -15.80 16.52 11.50
C GLU A 177 -17.29 16.89 11.44
N GLU A 178 -17.71 17.65 10.44
CA GLU A 178 -19.09 18.11 10.27
C GLU A 178 -19.72 17.55 9.00
N PHE A 179 -20.82 16.83 9.19
CA PHE A 179 -21.56 16.17 8.12
C PHE A 179 -22.62 17.12 7.56
N PRO A 180 -22.81 17.17 6.23
CA PRO A 180 -23.97 17.87 5.68
C PRO A 180 -25.25 17.29 6.27
N HIS A 181 -26.18 18.18 6.61
CA HIS A 181 -27.44 17.86 7.30
C HIS A 181 -27.31 17.35 8.75
N GLY A 182 -26.11 17.42 9.36
CA GLY A 182 -25.91 17.15 10.78
C GLY A 182 -25.90 15.66 11.17
N VAL A 183 -25.92 14.74 10.20
CA VAL A 183 -25.90 13.28 10.44
C VAL A 183 -24.48 12.84 10.79
N ARG A 184 -24.18 12.64 12.07
CA ARG A 184 -22.86 12.12 12.49
C ARG A 184 -22.78 10.61 12.28
N HIS A 185 -21.97 10.17 11.34
CA HIS A 185 -21.52 8.79 11.27
C HIS A 185 -20.43 8.58 12.34
N LYS A 186 -20.64 7.69 13.32
CA LYS A 186 -19.67 7.53 14.43
C LYS A 186 -18.35 6.91 13.97
N HIS A 187 -18.41 6.00 12.99
CA HIS A 187 -17.24 5.29 12.46
C HIS A 187 -16.29 6.19 11.66
N THR A 188 -16.78 7.31 11.16
CA THR A 188 -15.98 8.31 10.43
C THR A 188 -15.36 9.35 11.37
N TRP A 189 -15.49 9.18 12.69
CA TRP A 189 -14.75 10.01 13.64
C TRP A 189 -13.26 9.70 13.56
N SER A 190 -12.47 10.71 13.24
CA SER A 190 -11.03 10.57 13.12
C SER A 190 -10.36 10.61 14.49
N HIS A 191 -9.50 9.63 14.78
CA HIS A 191 -8.56 9.69 15.89
C HIS A 191 -7.68 10.96 15.81
N GLU A 192 -7.13 11.43 16.93
CA GLU A 192 -6.31 12.65 16.98
C GLU A 192 -5.17 12.63 15.96
N LEU A 193 -4.51 11.48 15.81
CA LEU A 193 -3.45 11.28 14.82
C LEU A 193 -3.94 11.49 13.38
N VAL A 194 -5.13 10.98 13.04
CA VAL A 194 -5.75 11.17 11.72
C VAL A 194 -6.16 12.64 11.51
N ARG A 195 -6.59 13.35 12.55
CA ARG A 195 -6.86 14.81 12.47
C ARG A 195 -5.56 15.60 12.27
N GLU A 196 -4.49 15.21 12.95
CA GLU A 196 -3.20 15.87 12.83
C GLU A 196 -2.63 15.68 11.42
N TYR A 197 -2.58 14.43 10.93
CA TYR A 197 -1.89 14.03 9.69
C TYR A 197 -2.79 13.98 8.44
N GLY A 198 -4.11 14.01 8.58
CA GLY A 198 -5.07 13.87 7.49
C GLY A 198 -5.48 12.41 7.25
N ARG A 199 -6.63 12.22 6.59
CA ARG A 199 -7.11 10.91 6.12
C ARG A 199 -6.43 10.55 4.81
N PHE A 200 -5.97 9.31 4.70
CA PHE A 200 -5.17 8.82 3.58
C PHE A 200 -5.83 7.60 2.94
N GLY A 201 -5.94 7.62 1.61
CA GLY A 201 -6.44 6.53 0.81
C GLY A 201 -5.69 6.45 -0.51
N TYR A 202 -5.39 5.27 -0.99
CA TYR A 202 -4.89 5.02 -2.34
C TYR A 202 -5.53 3.76 -2.90
N LEU A 203 -5.73 3.72 -4.21
CA LEU A 203 -6.46 2.65 -4.88
C LEU A 203 -5.67 1.35 -4.83
N GLU A 204 -6.40 0.25 -4.89
CA GLU A 204 -5.85 -1.08 -5.11
C GLU A 204 -5.10 -1.16 -6.45
N GLY A 205 -5.72 -0.63 -7.51
CA GLY A 205 -5.07 -0.41 -8.78
C GLY A 205 -5.80 0.58 -9.68
N HIS A 206 -5.27 0.82 -10.88
CA HIS A 206 -5.92 1.71 -11.86
C HIS A 206 -7.21 1.13 -12.43
N GLU A 207 -7.33 -0.21 -12.47
CA GLU A 207 -8.53 -0.92 -12.93
C GLU A 207 -9.47 -1.29 -11.77
N TYR A 208 -8.89 -1.55 -10.59
CA TYR A 208 -9.59 -1.96 -9.37
C TYR A 208 -9.62 -0.76 -8.42
N ARG A 209 -10.69 0.04 -8.50
CA ARG A 209 -10.75 1.39 -7.90
C ARG A 209 -11.21 1.43 -6.43
N MET A 210 -11.00 0.36 -5.69
CA MET A 210 -11.26 0.32 -4.25
C MET A 210 -10.10 0.95 -3.48
N TYR A 211 -10.39 1.80 -2.51
CA TYR A 211 -9.38 2.47 -1.68
C TYR A 211 -8.91 1.57 -0.53
N ASN A 212 -7.60 1.55 -0.31
CA ASN A 212 -6.91 0.80 0.74
C ASN A 212 -7.41 -0.65 0.85
N THR A 213 -7.59 -1.35 -0.27
CA THR A 213 -7.98 -2.76 -0.23
C THR A 213 -7.05 -3.54 0.70
N TYR A 214 -7.60 -4.07 1.77
CA TYR A 214 -6.88 -4.28 3.02
C TYR A 214 -6.07 -5.58 3.00
N ASP A 215 -6.59 -6.61 2.33
CA ASP A 215 -5.87 -7.84 2.06
C ASP A 215 -4.68 -7.63 1.12
N VAL A 216 -4.71 -6.60 0.28
CA VAL A 216 -3.59 -6.18 -0.60
C VAL A 216 -2.65 -5.22 0.12
N HIS A 217 -3.20 -4.31 0.92
CA HIS A 217 -2.47 -3.39 1.79
C HIS A 217 -1.54 -4.13 2.77
N PHE A 218 -1.91 -5.33 3.21
CA PHE A 218 -1.04 -6.24 3.97
C PHE A 218 0.38 -6.37 3.40
N TYR A 219 0.50 -6.43 2.08
CA TYR A 219 1.78 -6.52 1.38
C TYR A 219 2.40 -5.13 1.13
N ALA A 220 1.58 -4.18 0.68
CA ALA A 220 2.02 -2.84 0.28
C ALA A 220 2.47 -1.95 1.46
N SER A 221 1.90 -2.16 2.64
CA SER A 221 2.01 -1.26 3.80
C SER A 221 3.42 -1.16 4.38
N PHE A 222 4.35 -2.06 4.02
CA PHE A 222 5.77 -1.88 4.39
C PHE A 222 6.32 -0.54 3.89
N ALA A 223 5.92 -0.08 2.71
CA ALA A 223 6.34 1.23 2.18
C ALA A 223 5.86 2.37 3.08
N LEU A 224 4.58 2.36 3.50
CA LEU A 224 4.04 3.39 4.40
C LEU A 224 4.62 3.26 5.82
N ALA A 225 4.68 2.07 6.39
CA ALA A 225 5.20 1.84 7.72
C ALA A 225 6.66 2.31 7.87
N MET A 226 7.48 2.13 6.84
CA MET A 226 8.88 2.56 6.85
C MET A 226 9.06 4.06 6.58
N LEU A 227 8.32 4.61 5.61
CA LEU A 227 8.59 5.97 5.08
C LEU A 227 7.63 7.04 5.61
N TRP A 228 6.38 6.66 5.86
CA TRP A 228 5.31 7.54 6.35
C TRP A 228 4.51 6.87 7.49
N PRO A 229 5.15 6.48 8.61
CA PRO A 229 4.51 5.69 9.67
C PRO A 229 3.27 6.34 10.26
N LYS A 230 3.18 7.68 10.25
CA LYS A 230 1.98 8.39 10.73
C LYS A 230 0.78 8.28 9.77
N LEU A 231 1.01 8.06 8.48
CA LEU A 231 -0.07 7.74 7.55
C LEU A 231 -0.50 6.28 7.70
N GLU A 232 0.44 5.35 7.85
CA GLU A 232 0.14 3.93 8.13
C GLU A 232 -0.73 3.78 9.38
N LEU A 233 -0.30 4.34 10.51
CA LEU A 233 -1.11 4.31 11.74
C LEU A 233 -2.49 4.96 11.53
N GLY A 234 -2.58 5.99 10.69
CA GLY A 234 -3.84 6.63 10.32
C GLY A 234 -4.79 5.68 9.58
N VAL A 235 -4.28 4.90 8.62
CA VAL A 235 -5.03 3.84 7.94
C VAL A 235 -5.51 2.79 8.96
N GLN A 236 -4.64 2.36 9.87
CA GLN A 236 -5.03 1.40 10.92
C GLN A 236 -6.13 1.95 11.85
N TYR A 237 -6.09 3.24 12.21
CA TYR A 237 -7.16 3.88 12.98
C TYR A 237 -8.49 3.90 12.24
N ASP A 238 -8.48 4.18 10.94
CA ASP A 238 -9.69 4.16 10.12
C ASP A 238 -10.29 2.75 10.06
N PHE A 239 -9.48 1.71 9.80
CA PHE A 239 -9.95 0.32 9.81
C PHE A 239 -10.38 -0.16 11.20
N GLY A 240 -9.66 0.21 12.26
CA GLY A 240 -10.01 -0.13 13.64
C GLY A 240 -11.37 0.43 14.06
N ASN A 241 -11.75 1.62 13.59
CA ASN A 241 -13.09 2.18 13.81
C ASN A 241 -14.19 1.40 13.08
N LEU A 242 -13.87 0.77 11.95
CA LEU A 242 -14.82 0.01 11.12
C LEU A 242 -15.14 -1.39 11.67
N VAL A 243 -14.37 -1.88 12.65
CA VAL A 243 -14.61 -3.18 13.31
C VAL A 243 -15.99 -3.24 13.98
N GLU A 244 -16.43 -2.14 14.59
CA GLU A 244 -17.74 -2.03 15.26
C GLU A 244 -18.81 -1.39 14.37
N HIS A 245 -18.46 -1.10 13.11
CA HIS A 245 -19.39 -0.51 12.16
C HIS A 245 -20.23 -1.61 11.48
N GLU A 246 -21.52 -1.32 11.35
CA GLU A 246 -22.47 -2.12 10.59
C GLU A 246 -23.07 -1.25 9.46
N ASP A 247 -23.16 -1.82 8.26
CA ASP A 247 -23.92 -1.27 7.14
C ASP A 247 -24.90 -2.34 6.64
N GLN A 248 -26.19 -2.08 6.86
CA GLN A 248 -27.30 -2.99 6.53
C GLN A 248 -27.74 -2.91 5.06
N GLU A 249 -27.08 -2.11 4.22
CA GLU A 249 -27.33 -2.09 2.78
C GLU A 249 -27.10 -3.50 2.21
N MET A 250 -28.11 -4.02 1.51
CA MET A 250 -28.02 -5.35 0.90
C MET A 250 -27.46 -5.22 -0.52
N PHE A 251 -26.51 -6.08 -0.87
CA PHE A 251 -26.03 -6.23 -2.24
C PHE A 251 -26.14 -7.70 -2.69
N SER A 252 -25.97 -7.91 -3.99
CA SER A 252 -25.81 -9.25 -4.56
C SER A 252 -24.37 -9.42 -5.02
N ASP A 253 -23.70 -10.47 -4.56
CA ASP A 253 -22.37 -10.80 -5.04
C ASP A 253 -22.41 -11.15 -6.55
N LEU A 254 -21.31 -10.91 -7.26
CA LEU A 254 -21.23 -11.18 -8.69
C LEU A 254 -20.84 -12.64 -9.01
N SER A 255 -20.31 -13.39 -8.04
CA SER A 255 -19.82 -14.75 -8.26
C SER A 255 -20.93 -15.80 -8.27
N GLU A 256 -21.84 -15.75 -7.30
CA GLU A 256 -22.92 -16.70 -7.07
C GLU A 256 -24.31 -16.04 -7.08
N GLY A 257 -24.40 -14.71 -6.96
CA GLY A 257 -25.66 -13.97 -6.90
C GLY A 257 -26.32 -13.99 -5.53
N ASN A 258 -25.62 -14.40 -4.46
CA ASN A 258 -26.22 -14.44 -3.13
C ASN A 258 -26.43 -13.02 -2.61
N ARG A 259 -27.47 -12.85 -1.78
CA ARG A 259 -27.72 -11.58 -1.12
C ARG A 259 -26.96 -11.54 0.20
N ALA A 260 -26.11 -10.53 0.35
CA ALA A 260 -25.35 -10.28 1.57
C ALA A 260 -25.56 -8.84 2.04
N GLN A 261 -25.34 -8.63 3.33
CA GLN A 261 -25.26 -7.29 3.91
C GLN A 261 -23.86 -6.73 3.64
N ARG A 262 -23.78 -5.43 3.33
CA ARG A 262 -22.54 -4.77 2.93
C ARG A 262 -21.45 -4.87 3.99
N LYS A 263 -21.79 -4.68 5.28
CA LYS A 263 -20.81 -4.75 6.36
C LYS A 263 -21.42 -5.23 7.68
N TYR A 264 -20.79 -6.23 8.30
CA TYR A 264 -21.14 -6.75 9.62
C TYR A 264 -20.15 -6.28 10.70
N ILE A 265 -20.58 -6.24 11.95
CA ILE A 265 -19.69 -6.05 13.11
C ILE A 265 -18.78 -7.27 13.22
N GLY A 266 -17.51 -7.07 13.60
CA GLY A 266 -16.57 -8.17 13.80
C GLY A 266 -15.78 -8.59 12.56
N SER A 267 -16.12 -8.04 11.39
CA SER A 267 -15.31 -8.19 10.18
C SER A 267 -14.53 -6.92 9.87
N ILE A 268 -13.32 -7.09 9.36
CA ILE A 268 -12.59 -6.01 8.70
C ILE A 268 -13.17 -5.84 7.29
N PRO A 269 -13.53 -4.62 6.87
CA PRO A 269 -13.95 -4.43 5.50
C PRO A 269 -12.80 -4.73 4.54
N HIS A 270 -13.11 -5.26 3.37
CA HIS A 270 -12.18 -5.47 2.28
C HIS A 270 -11.53 -4.16 1.85
N ASP A 271 -12.29 -3.07 1.78
CA ASP A 271 -11.80 -1.76 1.34
C ASP A 271 -12.56 -0.63 2.05
N ILE A 272 -11.99 0.59 2.02
CA ILE A 272 -12.64 1.78 2.60
C ILE A 272 -13.55 2.51 1.59
N GLY A 273 -13.91 1.88 0.49
CA GLY A 273 -14.85 2.42 -0.50
C GLY A 273 -14.25 2.73 -1.86
N ASP A 274 -15.06 3.30 -2.75
CA ASP A 274 -14.75 3.58 -4.16
C ASP A 274 -15.02 5.06 -4.51
N PRO A 275 -14.26 5.68 -5.45
CA PRO A 275 -14.49 7.08 -5.85
C PRO A 275 -15.86 7.36 -6.48
N GLU A 276 -16.56 6.34 -6.98
CA GLU A 276 -17.94 6.38 -7.47
C GLU A 276 -18.99 6.32 -6.33
N GLU A 277 -18.55 6.08 -5.09
CA GLU A 277 -19.38 6.13 -3.89
C GLU A 277 -18.96 7.30 -2.97
N GLU A 278 -18.67 7.00 -1.71
CA GLU A 278 -18.22 7.93 -0.69
C GLU A 278 -17.23 7.22 0.25
N PRO A 279 -15.91 7.28 -0.05
CA PRO A 279 -14.88 6.62 0.75
C PRO A 279 -14.96 6.98 2.24
N TRP A 280 -14.51 6.07 3.10
CA TRP A 280 -14.65 6.05 4.56
C TRP A 280 -16.09 5.95 5.10
N VAL A 281 -17.10 6.31 4.29
CA VAL A 281 -18.51 6.24 4.69
C VAL A 281 -19.14 4.95 4.21
N LYS A 282 -19.06 4.70 2.90
CA LYS A 282 -19.51 3.46 2.24
C LYS A 282 -18.31 2.58 1.97
N VAL A 283 -18.09 1.63 2.86
CA VAL A 283 -16.99 0.65 2.79
C VAL A 283 -17.47 -0.62 2.07
N ASN A 284 -16.55 -1.56 1.79
CA ASN A 284 -16.84 -2.78 1.02
C ASN A 284 -17.48 -2.47 -0.34
N SER A 285 -16.78 -1.71 -1.17
CA SER A 285 -17.19 -1.48 -2.56
C SER A 285 -16.84 -2.66 -3.48
N TYR A 286 -16.02 -3.61 -3.04
CA TYR A 286 -15.83 -4.88 -3.74
C TYR A 286 -17.11 -5.72 -3.75
N LEU A 287 -17.50 -6.18 -4.95
CA LEU A 287 -18.78 -6.87 -5.18
C LEU A 287 -18.65 -8.31 -5.70
N LEU A 288 -17.44 -8.79 -5.99
CA LEU A 288 -17.32 -10.13 -6.59
C LEU A 288 -17.70 -11.23 -5.59
N HIS A 289 -17.36 -11.08 -4.31
CA HIS A 289 -17.79 -11.95 -3.21
C HIS A 289 -18.25 -11.14 -2.01
N ASP A 290 -19.03 -11.76 -1.12
CA ASP A 290 -19.14 -11.29 0.26
C ASP A 290 -17.83 -11.57 1.00
N THR A 291 -17.19 -10.49 1.45
CA THR A 291 -15.89 -10.51 2.13
C THR A 291 -15.99 -10.58 3.64
N THR A 292 -17.21 -10.51 4.19
CA THR A 292 -17.46 -10.54 5.63
C THR A 292 -16.81 -11.73 6.31
N HIS A 293 -16.88 -12.88 5.65
CA HIS A 293 -16.38 -14.14 6.16
C HIS A 293 -15.06 -14.54 5.49
N TRP A 294 -14.28 -13.61 4.93
CA TRP A 294 -12.97 -13.98 4.42
C TRP A 294 -12.02 -14.38 5.56
N ARG A 295 -11.22 -15.41 5.30
CA ARG A 295 -10.36 -16.07 6.30
C ARG A 295 -9.04 -15.35 6.56
N ASP A 296 -8.68 -14.37 5.74
CA ASP A 296 -7.42 -13.65 5.84
C ASP A 296 -7.54 -12.22 6.41
N LEU A 297 -8.60 -11.47 6.11
CA LEU A 297 -8.75 -10.06 6.50
C LEU A 297 -8.57 -9.79 8.01
N ASN A 298 -9.29 -10.53 8.86
CA ASN A 298 -9.21 -10.35 10.32
C ASN A 298 -7.81 -10.69 10.86
N SER A 299 -7.20 -11.78 10.38
CA SER A 299 -5.84 -12.17 10.76
C SER A 299 -4.81 -11.13 10.30
N LYS A 300 -4.93 -10.64 9.06
CA LYS A 300 -4.07 -9.59 8.49
C LYS A 300 -4.15 -8.29 9.28
N PHE A 301 -5.33 -7.90 9.77
CA PHE A 301 -5.49 -6.72 10.63
C PHE A 301 -4.66 -6.85 11.91
N VAL A 302 -4.79 -7.97 12.63
CA VAL A 302 -4.03 -8.20 13.87
C VAL A 302 -2.53 -8.21 13.60
N LEU A 303 -2.11 -8.84 12.51
CA LEU A 303 -0.71 -8.88 12.09
C LEU A 303 -0.15 -7.48 11.79
N MET A 304 -0.86 -6.67 11.01
CA MET A 304 -0.46 -5.30 10.69
C MET A 304 -0.41 -4.41 11.93
N VAL A 305 -1.45 -4.43 12.78
CA VAL A 305 -1.46 -3.68 14.04
C VAL A 305 -0.23 -4.02 14.88
N PHE A 306 0.09 -5.30 15.02
CA PHE A 306 1.25 -5.69 15.82
C PHE A 306 2.56 -5.25 15.18
N ARG A 307 2.73 -5.44 13.86
CA ARG A 307 3.92 -4.97 13.12
C ARG A 307 4.11 -3.46 13.29
N ASP A 308 3.05 -2.68 13.16
CA ASP A 308 3.14 -1.21 13.24
C ASP A 308 3.46 -0.75 14.66
N TYR A 309 2.93 -1.43 15.68
CA TYR A 309 3.41 -1.27 17.05
C TYR A 309 4.90 -1.62 17.15
N GLN A 310 5.38 -2.69 16.53
CA GLN A 310 6.80 -3.06 16.58
C GLN A 310 7.71 -2.01 15.93
N PHE A 311 7.26 -1.39 14.84
CA PHE A 311 8.01 -0.35 14.13
C PHE A 311 8.07 0.95 14.95
N THR A 312 6.97 1.31 15.60
CA THR A 312 6.82 2.63 16.25
C THR A 312 7.02 2.61 17.76
N LYS A 313 6.89 1.43 18.37
CA LYS A 313 6.77 1.18 19.82
C LYS A 313 5.70 2.03 20.50
N ASP A 314 4.65 2.41 19.75
CA ASP A 314 3.57 3.26 20.24
C ASP A 314 2.57 2.45 21.08
N LEU A 315 2.75 2.48 22.40
CA LEU A 315 1.88 1.76 23.33
C LEU A 315 0.44 2.31 23.35
N GLN A 316 0.23 3.59 23.03
CA GLN A 316 -1.11 4.17 22.99
C GLN A 316 -1.89 3.63 21.80
N PHE A 317 -1.24 3.53 20.64
CA PHE A 317 -1.79 2.85 19.47
C PHE A 317 -2.17 1.40 19.79
N LEU A 318 -1.25 0.63 20.39
CA LEU A 318 -1.51 -0.77 20.71
C LEU A 318 -2.68 -0.93 21.70
N THR A 319 -2.72 -0.09 22.74
CA THR A 319 -3.82 -0.07 23.73
C THR A 319 -5.15 0.26 23.07
N HIS A 320 -5.18 1.19 22.12
CA HIS A 320 -6.39 1.56 21.38
C HIS A 320 -6.88 0.42 20.47
N MET A 321 -5.96 -0.26 19.79
CA MET A 321 -6.28 -1.33 18.85
C MET A 321 -6.63 -2.66 19.51
N TRP A 322 -6.14 -2.92 20.72
CA TRP A 322 -6.39 -4.15 21.46
C TRP A 322 -7.86 -4.60 21.50
N PRO A 323 -8.84 -3.77 21.93
CA PRO A 323 -10.23 -4.19 21.93
C PRO A 323 -10.75 -4.51 20.52
N LYS A 324 -10.26 -3.83 19.48
CA LYS A 324 -10.64 -4.08 18.07
C LYS A 324 -10.09 -5.43 17.59
N CYS A 325 -8.82 -5.71 17.90
CA CYS A 325 -8.17 -6.99 17.63
C CYS A 325 -8.93 -8.14 18.29
N LYS A 326 -9.36 -7.98 19.56
CA LYS A 326 -10.19 -9.00 20.23
C LYS A 326 -11.49 -9.27 19.48
N ILE A 327 -12.23 -8.24 19.08
CA ILE A 327 -13.52 -8.40 18.39
C ILE A 327 -13.35 -9.19 17.08
N VAL A 328 -12.36 -8.84 16.25
CA VAL A 328 -12.14 -9.55 14.97
C VAL A 328 -11.63 -10.98 15.18
N MET A 329 -10.85 -11.21 16.24
CA MET A 329 -10.39 -12.56 16.59
C MET A 329 -11.53 -13.43 17.12
N GLU A 330 -12.46 -12.90 17.91
CA GLU A 330 -13.66 -13.66 18.32
C GLU A 330 -14.52 -14.06 17.12
N SER A 331 -14.71 -13.16 16.14
CA SER A 331 -15.42 -13.50 14.90
C SER A 331 -14.66 -14.55 14.08
N ALA A 332 -13.33 -14.43 13.96
CA ALA A 332 -12.53 -15.39 13.21
C ALA A 332 -12.51 -16.79 13.85
N LYS A 333 -12.63 -16.91 15.18
CA LYS A 333 -12.74 -18.20 15.88
C LYS A 333 -13.94 -19.03 15.41
N GLU A 334 -15.01 -18.40 14.94
CA GLU A 334 -16.20 -19.11 14.43
C GLU A 334 -15.90 -19.95 13.18
N HIS A 335 -14.75 -19.73 12.55
CA HIS A 335 -14.30 -20.48 11.38
C HIS A 335 -13.46 -21.72 11.71
N ASP A 336 -13.09 -21.95 12.97
CA ASP A 336 -12.57 -23.24 13.43
C ASP A 336 -13.76 -24.20 13.62
N THR A 337 -14.03 -25.01 12.61
CA THR A 337 -15.27 -25.80 12.55
C THR A 337 -15.15 -27.18 13.22
N ASP A 338 -13.92 -27.64 13.48
CA ASP A 338 -13.63 -28.91 14.14
C ASP A 338 -12.98 -28.77 15.53
N GLY A 339 -12.71 -27.54 15.97
CA GLY A 339 -12.21 -27.19 17.31
C GLY A 339 -10.73 -27.50 17.50
N ASP A 340 -9.97 -27.68 16.42
CA ASP A 340 -8.58 -28.10 16.46
C ASP A 340 -7.58 -26.93 16.66
N GLY A 341 -8.08 -25.69 16.66
CA GLY A 341 -7.30 -24.48 16.80
C GLY A 341 -6.85 -23.85 15.48
N VAL A 342 -7.30 -24.33 14.32
CA VAL A 342 -7.03 -23.78 12.99
C VAL A 342 -8.35 -23.46 12.29
N ILE A 343 -8.43 -22.28 11.66
CA ILE A 343 -9.63 -21.91 10.88
C ILE A 343 -9.72 -22.69 9.56
N ASP A 344 -10.94 -22.99 9.15
CA ASP A 344 -11.26 -23.73 7.92
C ASP A 344 -11.80 -22.81 6.81
N ASN A 345 -11.16 -22.85 5.64
CA ASN A 345 -11.72 -22.30 4.41
C ASN A 345 -12.94 -23.11 3.95
N CYS A 346 -13.96 -22.44 3.43
CA CYS A 346 -15.29 -23.02 3.21
C CYS A 346 -15.49 -23.76 1.88
N GLY A 347 -14.43 -24.03 1.11
CA GLY A 347 -14.56 -24.60 -0.23
C GLY A 347 -14.98 -23.59 -1.29
N LYS A 348 -14.73 -22.30 -1.02
CA LYS A 348 -14.89 -21.17 -1.93
C LYS A 348 -13.59 -20.35 -1.96
N ALA A 349 -13.56 -19.29 -2.77
CA ALA A 349 -12.48 -18.32 -2.72
C ALA A 349 -12.80 -17.24 -1.68
N ASP A 350 -12.47 -17.53 -0.41
CA ASP A 350 -12.80 -16.73 0.77
C ASP A 350 -11.55 -16.01 1.33
N GLN A 351 -10.68 -15.50 0.45
CA GLN A 351 -9.43 -14.81 0.77
C GLN A 351 -8.89 -14.07 -0.48
N THR A 352 -7.79 -13.31 -0.37
CA THR A 352 -7.21 -12.44 -1.43
C THR A 352 -7.06 -13.09 -2.82
N TYR A 353 -6.78 -14.40 -2.91
CA TYR A 353 -6.87 -15.21 -4.13
C TYR A 353 -8.34 -15.55 -4.42
N ASP A 354 -9.08 -14.50 -4.76
CA ASP A 354 -10.55 -14.45 -4.88
C ASP A 354 -11.16 -15.33 -5.99
N VAL A 355 -10.37 -16.08 -6.76
CA VAL A 355 -10.87 -17.14 -7.65
C VAL A 355 -10.09 -18.44 -7.51
N TRP A 356 -9.23 -18.57 -6.50
CA TRP A 356 -8.55 -19.82 -6.16
C TRP A 356 -9.19 -20.45 -4.92
N VAL A 357 -9.95 -21.52 -5.15
CA VAL A 357 -10.73 -22.19 -4.12
C VAL A 357 -9.81 -22.88 -3.11
N VAL A 358 -10.18 -22.80 -1.83
CA VAL A 358 -9.49 -23.43 -0.70
C VAL A 358 -10.52 -24.16 0.16
N THR A 359 -10.20 -25.37 0.64
CA THR A 359 -11.11 -26.15 1.51
C THR A 359 -10.40 -26.68 2.76
N GLY A 360 -10.99 -26.47 3.93
CA GLY A 360 -10.41 -26.89 5.21
C GLY A 360 -9.26 -26.00 5.66
N ALA A 361 -8.36 -26.53 6.48
CA ALA A 361 -7.15 -25.82 6.87
C ALA A 361 -6.27 -25.58 5.63
N SER A 362 -5.71 -24.38 5.51
CA SER A 362 -4.80 -24.03 4.40
C SER A 362 -3.49 -23.47 4.89
N ALA A 363 -2.43 -23.65 4.09
CA ALA A 363 -1.12 -23.14 4.47
C ALA A 363 -1.15 -21.61 4.65
N TYR A 364 -1.86 -20.92 3.75
CA TYR A 364 -1.97 -19.47 3.76
C TYR A 364 -2.88 -18.95 4.89
N CYS A 365 -4.20 -19.23 4.89
CA CYS A 365 -5.10 -18.67 5.90
C CYS A 365 -4.87 -19.25 7.29
N GLY A 366 -4.61 -20.56 7.39
CA GLY A 366 -4.23 -21.19 8.65
C GLY A 366 -2.92 -20.65 9.20
N GLY A 367 -1.94 -20.38 8.33
CA GLY A 367 -0.66 -19.77 8.73
C GLY A 367 -0.82 -18.34 9.23
N LEU A 368 -1.61 -17.51 8.53
CA LEU A 368 -1.94 -16.15 8.98
C LEU A 368 -2.67 -16.16 10.32
N TRP A 369 -3.60 -17.10 10.51
CA TRP A 369 -4.34 -17.27 11.76
C TRP A 369 -3.43 -17.60 12.95
N LEU A 370 -2.54 -18.60 12.81
CA LEU A 370 -1.61 -18.96 13.88
C LEU A 370 -0.63 -17.82 14.20
N ALA A 371 -0.19 -17.08 13.16
CA ALA A 371 0.63 -15.90 13.35
C ALA A 371 -0.14 -14.78 14.10
N ALA A 372 -1.41 -14.55 13.77
CA ALA A 372 -2.26 -13.59 14.45
C ALA A 372 -2.49 -13.97 15.92
N LEU A 373 -2.73 -15.26 16.23
CA LEU A 373 -2.81 -15.77 17.61
C LEU A 373 -1.53 -15.50 18.40
N ARG A 374 -0.36 -15.71 17.77
CA ARG A 374 0.94 -15.40 18.41
C ARG A 374 1.11 -13.91 18.68
N CYS A 375 0.66 -13.04 17.77
CA CYS A 375 0.60 -11.60 18.01
C CYS A 375 -0.36 -11.26 19.16
N MET A 376 -1.55 -11.87 19.22
CA MET A 376 -2.50 -11.65 20.32
C MET A 376 -1.94 -12.07 21.68
N CYS A 377 -1.21 -13.18 21.76
CA CYS A 377 -0.49 -13.58 22.97
C CYS A 377 0.50 -12.48 23.39
N GLU A 378 1.25 -11.94 22.44
CA GLU A 378 2.23 -10.88 22.73
C GLU A 378 1.58 -9.58 23.17
N MET A 379 0.51 -9.16 22.50
CA MET A 379 -0.29 -7.99 22.87
C MET A 379 -0.86 -8.16 24.28
N ALA A 380 -1.44 -9.33 24.59
CA ALA A 380 -1.98 -9.64 25.90
C ALA A 380 -0.90 -9.57 26.98
N ARG A 381 0.31 -10.08 26.70
CA ARG A 381 1.46 -10.00 27.60
C ARG A 381 1.91 -8.56 27.84
N ILE A 382 2.00 -7.74 26.78
CA ILE A 382 2.44 -6.34 26.86
C ILE A 382 1.42 -5.48 27.63
N LEU A 383 0.13 -5.73 27.45
CA LEU A 383 -0.97 -4.98 28.04
C LEU A 383 -1.50 -5.59 29.35
N ASP A 384 -0.83 -6.63 29.87
CA ASP A 384 -1.15 -7.33 31.12
C ASP A 384 -2.57 -7.93 31.19
N HIS A 385 -2.99 -8.60 30.11
CA HIS A 385 -4.24 -9.35 30.01
C HIS A 385 -4.02 -10.87 30.09
N GLN A 386 -3.71 -11.36 31.28
CA GLN A 386 -3.30 -12.76 31.51
C GLN A 386 -4.36 -13.82 31.09
N ASP A 387 -5.65 -13.55 31.30
CA ASP A 387 -6.71 -14.47 30.90
C ASP A 387 -6.75 -14.64 29.37
N ALA A 388 -6.71 -13.52 28.64
CA ALA A 388 -6.67 -13.54 27.18
C ALA A 388 -5.40 -14.21 26.64
N LEU A 389 -4.25 -14.01 27.31
CA LEU A 389 -3.01 -14.70 26.98
C LEU A 389 -3.18 -16.22 27.09
N GLN A 390 -3.75 -16.72 28.18
CA GLN A 390 -3.98 -18.17 28.36
C GLN A 390 -4.93 -18.74 27.30
N ASP A 391 -6.00 -18.01 26.99
CA ASP A 391 -6.98 -18.42 25.97
C ASP A 391 -6.35 -18.51 24.57
N TYR A 392 -5.65 -17.46 24.14
CA TYR A 392 -5.00 -17.45 22.81
C TYR A 392 -3.84 -18.45 22.74
N GLN A 393 -3.06 -18.60 23.81
CA GLN A 393 -1.97 -19.57 23.86
C GLN A 393 -2.52 -21.01 23.76
N SER A 394 -3.62 -21.31 24.46
CA SER A 394 -4.28 -22.62 24.40
C SER A 394 -4.76 -22.97 22.99
N ILE A 395 -5.33 -22.01 22.26
CA ILE A 395 -5.73 -22.20 20.85
C ILE A 395 -4.48 -22.37 19.97
N LEU A 396 -3.47 -21.52 20.13
CA LEU A 396 -2.22 -21.58 19.37
C LEU A 396 -1.51 -22.92 19.53
N ASP A 397 -1.43 -23.46 20.75
CA ASP A 397 -0.76 -24.72 21.03
C ASP A 397 -1.44 -25.91 20.33
N ARG A 398 -2.79 -25.95 20.32
CA ARG A 398 -3.54 -26.96 19.56
C ARG A 398 -3.39 -26.75 18.05
N GLY A 399 -3.53 -25.50 17.61
CA GLY A 399 -3.46 -25.13 16.20
C GLY A 399 -2.11 -25.42 15.56
N LYS A 400 -1.00 -25.20 16.26
CA LYS A 400 0.35 -25.59 15.81
C LYS A 400 0.45 -27.07 15.49
N VAL A 401 -0.06 -27.92 16.40
CA VAL A 401 -0.04 -29.37 16.22
C VAL A 401 -0.93 -29.79 15.06
N SER A 402 -2.12 -29.20 14.95
CA SER A 402 -3.05 -29.57 13.87
C SER A 402 -2.57 -29.09 12.50
N TYR A 403 -2.09 -27.85 12.39
CA TYR A 403 -1.56 -27.29 11.16
C TYR A 403 -0.41 -28.13 10.59
N ASP A 404 0.56 -28.49 11.44
CA ASP A 404 1.67 -29.36 11.02
C ASP A 404 1.14 -30.73 10.58
N LYS A 405 0.27 -31.37 11.38
CA LYS A 405 -0.31 -32.67 11.04
C LYS A 405 -1.12 -32.67 9.73
N LYS A 406 -1.90 -31.62 9.48
CA LYS A 406 -2.80 -31.50 8.32
C LYS A 406 -2.03 -31.15 7.04
N LEU A 407 -0.97 -30.33 7.13
CA LEU A 407 -0.39 -29.68 5.96
C LEU A 407 1.08 -30.01 5.70
N TRP A 408 1.88 -30.33 6.72
CA TRP A 408 3.30 -30.64 6.50
C TRP A 408 3.47 -32.02 5.86
N ASN A 409 4.02 -32.05 4.64
CA ASN A 409 4.22 -33.29 3.89
C ASN A 409 5.66 -33.85 3.96
N GLY A 410 6.50 -33.26 4.81
CA GLY A 410 7.92 -33.60 4.94
C GLY A 410 8.86 -32.76 4.09
N ARG A 411 8.35 -31.90 3.21
CA ARG A 411 9.17 -30.99 2.38
C ARG A 411 8.64 -29.56 2.33
N TYR A 412 7.32 -29.40 2.22
CA TYR A 412 6.63 -28.12 2.17
C TYR A 412 5.23 -28.28 2.81
N TYR A 413 4.49 -27.18 2.96
CA TYR A 413 3.10 -27.21 3.42
C TYR A 413 2.16 -27.34 2.24
N ASN A 414 1.31 -28.36 2.25
CA ASN A 414 0.24 -28.54 1.29
C ASN A 414 -0.64 -27.27 1.22
N TYR A 415 -1.15 -26.98 0.03
CA TYR A 415 -2.01 -25.82 -0.22
C TYR A 415 -3.23 -25.81 0.71
N ASP A 416 -3.93 -26.93 0.81
CA ASP A 416 -5.01 -27.13 1.78
C ASP A 416 -5.09 -28.58 2.28
N SER A 417 -5.94 -28.80 3.28
CA SER A 417 -6.14 -30.10 3.93
C SER A 417 -7.24 -30.94 3.28
N SER A 418 -7.61 -30.62 2.04
CA SER A 418 -8.66 -31.34 1.32
C SER A 418 -8.12 -32.56 0.57
N ASP A 419 -9.02 -33.45 0.15
CA ASP A 419 -8.68 -34.57 -0.74
C ASP A 419 -8.77 -34.18 -2.22
N LYS A 420 -8.75 -32.88 -2.54
CA LYS A 420 -8.86 -32.40 -3.91
C LYS A 420 -7.55 -32.61 -4.66
N VAL A 421 -7.65 -32.68 -5.99
CA VAL A 421 -6.48 -32.88 -6.86
C VAL A 421 -5.44 -31.77 -6.72
N TYR A 422 -5.79 -30.60 -6.18
CA TYR A 422 -4.87 -29.46 -6.02
C TYR A 422 -4.32 -29.31 -4.59
N SER A 423 -4.72 -30.15 -3.62
CA SER A 423 -4.39 -29.92 -2.21
C SER A 423 -2.90 -29.98 -1.89
N ASP A 424 -2.13 -30.77 -2.65
CA ASP A 424 -0.67 -30.86 -2.57
C ASP A 424 0.07 -29.82 -3.46
N SER A 425 -0.63 -28.81 -4.00
CA SER A 425 0.02 -27.73 -4.75
C SER A 425 1.01 -26.94 -3.88
N ILE A 426 2.13 -26.57 -4.48
CA ILE A 426 3.16 -25.73 -3.88
C ILE A 426 2.75 -24.28 -4.14
N MET A 427 2.20 -23.64 -3.11
CA MET A 427 1.82 -22.24 -3.17
C MET A 427 3.00 -21.33 -2.85
N ALA A 428 3.21 -20.28 -3.65
CA ALA A 428 4.30 -19.32 -3.46
C ALA A 428 4.21 -18.58 -2.11
N ASP A 429 2.99 -18.38 -1.60
CA ASP A 429 2.72 -17.63 -0.37
C ASP A 429 2.39 -18.52 0.85
N GLN A 430 2.71 -19.82 0.78
CA GLN A 430 2.34 -20.80 1.83
C GLN A 430 2.93 -20.50 3.22
N THR A 431 3.95 -19.64 3.30
CA THR A 431 4.62 -19.23 4.56
C THR A 431 4.37 -17.75 4.91
N ALA A 432 3.30 -17.13 4.41
CA ALA A 432 2.97 -15.71 4.66
C ALA A 432 2.89 -15.36 6.16
N GLY A 433 2.33 -16.27 6.98
CA GLY A 433 2.27 -16.08 8.43
C GLY A 433 3.67 -15.98 9.07
N HIS A 434 4.60 -16.83 8.66
CA HIS A 434 5.98 -16.81 9.16
C HIS A 434 6.73 -15.54 8.74
N TRP A 435 6.60 -15.15 7.47
CA TRP A 435 7.14 -13.90 6.93
C TRP A 435 6.75 -12.70 7.82
N TYR A 436 5.48 -12.64 8.21
CA TYR A 436 5.00 -11.56 9.06
C TYR A 436 5.46 -11.67 10.50
N LEU A 437 5.56 -12.87 11.09
CA LEU A 437 6.12 -13.03 12.44
C LEU A 437 7.56 -12.54 12.54
N ARG A 438 8.36 -12.71 11.48
CA ARG A 438 9.70 -12.09 11.38
C ARG A 438 9.63 -10.57 11.39
N ALA A 439 8.71 -9.97 10.64
CA ALA A 439 8.49 -8.52 10.66
C ALA A 439 7.96 -7.98 12.00
N CYS A 440 7.39 -8.87 12.81
CA CYS A 440 6.93 -8.59 14.17
C CYS A 440 7.98 -8.87 15.26
N ASP A 441 9.19 -9.33 14.90
CA ASP A 441 10.25 -9.73 15.85
C ASP A 441 9.79 -10.84 16.83
N LEU A 442 8.98 -11.80 16.34
CA LEU A 442 8.42 -12.89 17.14
C LEU A 442 8.94 -14.28 16.78
N VAL A 443 9.98 -14.35 15.95
CA VAL A 443 10.62 -15.62 15.57
C VAL A 443 11.98 -15.71 16.24
N VAL A 444 12.14 -16.69 17.13
CA VAL A 444 13.41 -17.01 17.77
C VAL A 444 14.31 -17.72 16.75
N PRO A 445 15.48 -17.16 16.38
CA PRO A 445 16.38 -17.81 15.45
C PRO A 445 16.85 -19.18 15.99
N ASN A 446 16.96 -20.18 15.11
CA ASN A 446 17.49 -21.51 15.42
C ASN A 446 16.72 -22.32 16.49
N SER A 447 15.44 -22.01 16.75
CA SER A 447 14.58 -22.79 17.64
C SER A 447 13.36 -23.31 16.88
N ASP A 448 13.20 -24.62 16.77
CA ASP A 448 12.01 -25.21 16.12
C ASP A 448 10.84 -25.36 17.09
N THR A 449 11.11 -25.42 18.40
CA THR A 449 10.08 -25.69 19.42
C THR A 449 9.39 -24.43 19.92
N GLU A 450 10.10 -23.30 19.98
CA GLU A 450 9.58 -22.03 20.51
C GLU A 450 8.75 -21.25 19.49
N ASN A 451 8.97 -21.50 18.20
CA ASN A 451 8.30 -20.79 17.12
C ASN A 451 6.92 -21.37 16.81
N VAL A 452 6.08 -20.56 16.16
CA VAL A 452 4.79 -21.03 15.65
C VAL A 452 5.00 -22.09 14.57
N PHE A 453 5.91 -21.81 13.64
CA PHE A 453 6.34 -22.71 12.58
C PHE A 453 7.79 -23.13 12.84
N PRO A 454 8.13 -24.43 12.76
CA PRO A 454 9.53 -24.85 12.80
C PRO A 454 10.32 -24.14 11.69
N VAL A 455 11.43 -23.51 12.05
CA VAL A 455 12.27 -22.74 11.10
C VAL A 455 12.83 -23.68 10.04
N SER A 456 13.18 -24.91 10.42
CA SER A 456 13.62 -25.95 9.49
C SER A 456 12.57 -26.29 8.42
N ASN A 457 11.29 -26.39 8.81
CA ASN A 457 10.18 -26.63 7.88
C ASN A 457 9.98 -25.44 6.94
N VAL A 458 10.02 -24.21 7.47
CA VAL A 458 9.91 -22.98 6.66
C VAL A 458 11.03 -22.89 5.64
N GLN A 459 12.29 -23.10 6.04
CA GLN A 459 13.43 -23.08 5.12
C GLN A 459 13.33 -24.17 4.05
N SER A 460 12.83 -25.35 4.41
CA SER A 460 12.56 -26.43 3.45
C SER A 460 11.46 -26.04 2.44
N ALA A 461 10.38 -25.41 2.91
CA ALA A 461 9.31 -24.91 2.06
C ALA A 461 9.82 -23.81 1.12
N LEU A 462 10.57 -22.83 1.62
CA LEU A 462 11.16 -21.74 0.83
C LEU A 462 12.12 -22.26 -0.25
N ARG A 463 12.99 -23.22 0.07
CA ARG A 463 13.83 -23.91 -0.94
C ARG A 463 12.99 -24.60 -2.01
N THR A 464 11.91 -25.26 -1.59
CA THR A 464 10.99 -25.93 -2.53
C THR A 464 10.28 -24.93 -3.44
N ILE A 465 9.79 -23.82 -2.91
CA ILE A 465 9.17 -22.74 -3.68
C ILE A 465 10.20 -22.14 -4.66
N TYR A 466 11.43 -21.91 -4.22
CA TYR A 466 12.49 -21.41 -5.08
C TYR A 466 12.78 -22.37 -6.25
N GLU A 467 12.97 -23.65 -5.97
CA GLU A 467 13.22 -24.67 -6.99
C GLU A 467 12.03 -24.82 -7.96
N MET A 468 10.81 -24.88 -7.42
CA MET A 468 9.63 -25.28 -8.17
C MET A 468 8.92 -24.08 -8.80
N ASN A 469 8.68 -23.02 -8.04
CA ASN A 469 7.87 -21.88 -8.47
C ASN A 469 8.70 -20.76 -9.12
N VAL A 470 9.99 -20.64 -8.79
CA VAL A 470 10.88 -19.58 -9.29
C VAL A 470 11.79 -20.10 -10.41
N LEU A 471 12.64 -21.10 -10.16
CA LEU A 471 13.61 -21.58 -11.16
C LEU A 471 12.94 -22.16 -12.40
N SER A 472 11.79 -22.83 -12.25
CA SER A 472 10.99 -23.29 -13.40
C SER A 472 10.47 -22.14 -14.29
N MET A 473 10.46 -20.90 -13.79
CA MET A 473 10.00 -19.71 -14.48
C MET A 473 11.19 -18.94 -15.10
N LYS A 474 11.63 -19.42 -16.27
CA LYS A 474 12.77 -18.86 -17.02
C LYS A 474 14.04 -18.73 -16.16
N ASP A 475 14.42 -19.81 -15.49
CA ASP A 475 15.61 -19.90 -14.64
C ASP A 475 15.62 -18.82 -13.54
N GLY A 476 14.45 -18.54 -12.95
CA GLY A 476 14.26 -17.54 -11.90
C GLY A 476 14.18 -16.10 -12.40
N THR A 477 14.25 -15.85 -13.70
CA THR A 477 14.25 -14.48 -14.25
C THR A 477 12.85 -13.96 -14.56
N PHE A 478 11.77 -14.56 -14.06
CA PHE A 478 10.39 -14.18 -14.40
C PHE A 478 9.47 -13.92 -13.19
N GLY A 479 9.90 -14.25 -11.97
CA GLY A 479 9.13 -14.16 -10.73
C GLY A 479 8.62 -15.53 -10.25
N ALA A 480 7.83 -15.55 -9.18
CA ALA A 480 7.30 -16.79 -8.61
C ALA A 480 5.88 -17.07 -9.12
N ILE A 481 5.66 -18.20 -9.79
CA ILE A 481 4.30 -18.64 -10.15
C ILE A 481 3.53 -19.00 -8.86
N ASN A 482 2.27 -18.59 -8.76
CA ASN A 482 1.48 -18.77 -7.55
C ASN A 482 1.31 -20.25 -7.19
N GLY A 483 0.94 -21.10 -8.15
CA GLY A 483 0.70 -22.52 -7.93
C GLY A 483 1.56 -23.43 -8.82
N MET A 484 2.26 -24.37 -8.19
CA MET A 484 3.03 -25.41 -8.89
C MET A 484 2.64 -26.79 -8.36
N ARG A 485 2.35 -27.74 -9.25
CA ARG A 485 2.10 -29.14 -8.88
C ARG A 485 3.43 -29.83 -8.55
N PRO A 486 3.45 -30.87 -7.69
CA PRO A 486 4.70 -31.52 -7.27
C PRO A 486 5.47 -32.20 -8.42
N ASN A 487 4.77 -32.48 -9.53
CA ASN A 487 5.36 -33.00 -10.76
C ASN A 487 6.00 -31.93 -11.66
N GLY A 488 6.08 -30.67 -11.21
CA GLY A 488 6.70 -29.56 -11.94
C GLY A 488 5.82 -28.91 -13.01
N LYS A 489 4.53 -29.25 -13.07
CA LYS A 489 3.56 -28.55 -13.94
C LYS A 489 2.89 -27.43 -13.17
N VAL A 490 2.68 -26.29 -13.83
CA VAL A 490 1.90 -25.17 -13.28
C VAL A 490 0.52 -25.68 -12.85
N ASP A 491 0.05 -25.24 -11.69
CA ASP A 491 -1.30 -25.53 -11.24
C ASP A 491 -2.31 -24.70 -12.07
N SER A 492 -3.10 -25.40 -12.88
CA SER A 492 -4.11 -24.82 -13.75
C SER A 492 -5.54 -25.05 -13.23
N THR A 493 -5.73 -25.33 -11.93
CA THR A 493 -7.09 -25.45 -11.37
C THR A 493 -7.76 -24.10 -11.12
N SER A 494 -6.99 -23.01 -11.13
CA SER A 494 -7.49 -21.63 -11.12
C SER A 494 -6.61 -20.75 -11.99
N LEU A 495 -7.20 -19.70 -12.56
CA LEU A 495 -6.48 -18.64 -13.28
C LEU A 495 -5.36 -18.07 -12.42
N GLN A 496 -5.62 -17.85 -11.12
CA GLN A 496 -4.66 -17.26 -10.20
C GLN A 496 -3.50 -18.19 -9.88
N GLY A 497 -3.69 -19.53 -9.96
CA GLY A 497 -2.60 -20.49 -9.85
C GLY A 497 -1.58 -20.37 -11.00
N GLU A 498 -2.04 -19.94 -12.18
CA GLU A 498 -1.23 -19.72 -13.39
C GLU A 498 -0.60 -18.32 -13.49
N GLU A 499 -0.84 -17.46 -12.50
CA GLU A 499 -0.30 -16.10 -12.45
C GLU A 499 0.97 -16.00 -11.61
N ILE A 500 1.80 -15.03 -11.95
CA ILE A 500 2.87 -14.51 -11.11
C ILE A 500 2.35 -13.20 -10.56
N TRP A 501 2.10 -13.15 -9.25
CA TRP A 501 1.75 -11.91 -8.59
C TRP A 501 3.03 -11.16 -8.19
N THR A 502 3.13 -9.92 -8.64
CA THR A 502 4.33 -9.09 -8.49
C THR A 502 4.62 -8.83 -7.02
N GLY A 503 3.61 -8.41 -6.26
CA GLY A 503 3.73 -8.14 -4.83
C GLY A 503 3.97 -9.39 -3.99
N VAL A 504 3.33 -10.51 -4.32
CA VAL A 504 3.61 -11.79 -3.64
C VAL A 504 5.05 -12.24 -3.90
N THR A 505 5.56 -12.06 -5.12
CA THR A 505 6.95 -12.39 -5.44
C THR A 505 7.94 -11.54 -4.63
N TYR A 506 7.68 -10.25 -4.45
CA TYR A 506 8.52 -9.39 -3.60
C TYR A 506 8.40 -9.74 -2.11
N ALA A 507 7.21 -10.07 -1.62
CA ALA A 507 7.03 -10.53 -0.23
C ALA A 507 7.71 -11.88 0.02
N LEU A 508 7.62 -12.83 -0.92
CA LEU A 508 8.35 -14.09 -0.89
C LEU A 508 9.87 -13.85 -0.87
N ALA A 509 10.37 -12.95 -1.71
CA ALA A 509 11.77 -12.56 -1.71
C ALA A 509 12.20 -11.96 -0.35
N ALA A 510 11.36 -11.14 0.27
CA ALA A 510 11.62 -10.61 1.61
C ALA A 510 11.70 -11.72 2.66
N ASN A 511 10.81 -12.72 2.59
CA ASN A 511 10.83 -13.88 3.48
C ASN A 511 12.08 -14.75 3.27
N MET A 512 12.49 -14.99 2.02
CA MET A 512 13.76 -15.65 1.71
C MET A 512 14.94 -14.91 2.33
N ILE A 513 14.97 -13.58 2.19
CA ILE A 513 16.01 -12.74 2.80
C ILE A 513 15.99 -12.90 4.32
N GLN A 514 14.83 -12.81 4.99
CA GLN A 514 14.72 -12.98 6.46
C GLN A 514 15.29 -14.32 6.94
N GLU A 515 15.14 -15.39 6.16
CA GLU A 515 15.68 -16.73 6.46
C GLU A 515 17.11 -16.97 5.98
N GLY A 516 17.81 -15.92 5.52
CA GLY A 516 19.23 -15.98 5.13
C GLY A 516 19.47 -16.45 3.69
N MET A 517 18.42 -16.60 2.89
CA MET A 517 18.48 -16.96 1.47
C MET A 517 18.58 -15.70 0.61
N LEU A 518 19.66 -14.93 0.79
CA LEU A 518 19.82 -13.60 0.19
C LEU A 518 19.85 -13.64 -1.35
N ASP A 519 20.61 -14.57 -1.91
CA ASP A 519 20.77 -14.71 -3.37
C ASP A 519 19.48 -15.18 -4.01
N GLU A 520 18.81 -16.18 -3.41
CA GLU A 520 17.51 -16.68 -3.87
C GLU A 520 16.43 -15.59 -3.80
N GLY A 521 16.42 -14.78 -2.73
CA GLY A 521 15.51 -13.67 -2.57
C GLY A 521 15.70 -12.62 -3.67
N PHE A 522 16.94 -12.17 -3.91
CA PHE A 522 17.21 -11.22 -4.99
C PHE A 522 16.93 -11.81 -6.38
N GLN A 523 17.26 -13.07 -6.64
CA GLN A 523 16.96 -13.71 -7.92
C GLN A 523 15.45 -13.76 -8.17
N THR A 524 14.69 -14.20 -7.17
CA THR A 524 13.21 -14.26 -7.19
C THR A 524 12.61 -12.89 -7.54
N ALA A 525 13.02 -11.82 -6.84
CA ALA A 525 12.53 -10.47 -7.07
C ALA A 525 12.99 -9.86 -8.41
N SER A 526 14.22 -10.16 -8.86
CA SER A 526 14.75 -9.65 -10.13
C SER A 526 13.90 -10.04 -11.33
N GLY A 527 13.19 -11.17 -11.23
CA GLY A 527 12.28 -11.64 -12.26
C GLY A 527 11.11 -10.68 -12.53
N ILE A 528 10.62 -9.96 -11.51
CA ILE A 528 9.60 -8.93 -11.68
C ILE A 528 10.20 -7.73 -12.41
N TYR A 529 11.33 -7.20 -11.94
CA TYR A 529 12.00 -6.08 -12.58
C TYR A 529 12.32 -6.35 -14.06
N HIS A 530 12.95 -7.49 -14.36
CA HIS A 530 13.27 -7.87 -15.73
C HIS A 530 12.05 -8.10 -16.61
N THR A 531 10.93 -8.53 -16.03
CA THR A 531 9.68 -8.67 -16.79
C THR A 531 9.04 -7.32 -17.04
N CYS A 532 8.73 -6.57 -15.99
CA CYS A 532 7.98 -5.32 -16.08
C CYS A 532 8.80 -4.21 -16.74
N PHE A 533 10.03 -3.95 -16.28
CA PHE A 533 10.83 -2.82 -16.75
C PHE A 533 11.53 -3.13 -18.08
N ASN A 534 12.17 -4.29 -18.20
CA ASN A 534 13.08 -4.55 -19.34
C ASN A 534 12.41 -5.22 -20.54
N ARG A 535 11.35 -6.01 -20.34
CA ARG A 535 10.77 -6.85 -21.43
C ARG A 535 9.36 -6.45 -21.83
N ALA A 536 8.54 -6.00 -20.89
CA ALA A 536 7.13 -5.71 -21.12
C ALA A 536 6.81 -4.21 -21.22
N GLY A 537 7.71 -3.32 -20.78
CA GLY A 537 7.48 -1.87 -20.81
C GLY A 537 6.42 -1.40 -19.82
N LEU A 538 6.27 -2.11 -18.70
CA LEU A 538 5.30 -1.86 -17.62
C LEU A 538 5.91 -1.04 -16.47
N ALA A 539 7.04 -0.35 -16.71
CA ALA A 539 7.62 0.57 -15.73
C ALA A 539 6.61 1.68 -15.41
N TYR A 540 6.44 2.00 -14.12
CA TYR A 540 5.42 2.93 -13.61
C TYR A 540 3.97 2.51 -13.91
N GLN A 541 3.76 1.22 -14.21
CA GLN A 541 2.44 0.62 -14.44
C GLN A 541 2.45 -0.84 -13.97
N THR A 542 3.25 -1.16 -12.95
CA THR A 542 3.49 -2.54 -12.49
C THR A 542 2.16 -3.20 -12.14
N PRO A 543 1.82 -4.35 -12.77
CA PRO A 543 0.51 -4.97 -12.59
C PRO A 543 0.43 -5.77 -11.29
N GLU A 544 -0.79 -6.15 -10.88
CA GLU A 544 -1.00 -7.18 -9.86
C GLU A 544 -0.29 -8.48 -10.26
N GLY A 545 -0.56 -8.95 -11.47
CA GLY A 545 0.01 -10.19 -11.95
C GLY A 545 0.09 -10.32 -13.46
N PHE A 546 0.89 -11.29 -13.88
CA PHE A 546 1.05 -11.66 -15.28
C PHE A 546 1.29 -13.15 -15.46
N MET A 547 1.04 -13.63 -16.68
CA MET A 547 1.22 -15.02 -17.06
C MET A 547 2.35 -15.17 -18.08
N LYS A 548 2.87 -16.40 -18.22
CA LYS A 548 3.90 -16.75 -19.20
C LYS A 548 3.52 -16.39 -20.66
N ARG A 549 2.22 -16.34 -20.97
CA ARG A 549 1.68 -16.03 -22.31
C ARG A 549 1.68 -14.53 -22.66
N LYS A 550 2.40 -13.68 -21.90
CA LYS A 550 2.44 -12.22 -22.08
C LYS A 550 1.08 -11.54 -21.89
N VAL A 551 0.30 -12.04 -20.93
CA VAL A 551 -0.95 -11.41 -20.48
C VAL A 551 -0.70 -10.88 -19.08
N TYR A 552 -1.18 -9.68 -18.79
CA TYR A 552 -1.13 -9.05 -17.47
C TYR A 552 -2.56 -8.74 -17.01
N ARG A 553 -2.73 -8.50 -15.71
CA ARG A 553 -4.00 -8.15 -15.06
C ARG A 553 -3.77 -7.02 -14.06
N SER A 554 -4.66 -6.02 -14.07
CA SER A 554 -4.65 -4.88 -13.15
C SER A 554 -3.36 -4.08 -13.17
N LEU A 555 -3.21 -3.22 -14.19
CA LEU A 555 -2.07 -2.29 -14.29
C LEU A 555 -2.09 -1.24 -13.18
N GLY A 556 -0.90 -0.77 -12.83
CA GLY A 556 -0.70 0.23 -11.79
C GLY A 556 -1.33 -0.23 -10.49
N TYR A 557 -0.64 -1.11 -9.76
CA TYR A 557 -1.21 -1.85 -8.65
C TYR A 557 -0.46 -1.60 -7.34
N MET A 558 -1.14 -1.72 -6.21
CA MET A 558 -0.57 -1.39 -4.90
C MET A 558 0.37 -2.48 -4.35
N ARG A 559 0.07 -3.76 -4.60
CA ARG A 559 0.82 -4.91 -4.04
C ARG A 559 2.34 -4.88 -4.33
N PRO A 560 2.82 -4.45 -5.52
CA PRO A 560 4.25 -4.25 -5.80
C PRO A 560 5.04 -3.41 -4.78
N LEU A 561 4.40 -2.53 -4.02
CA LEU A 561 5.04 -1.75 -2.96
C LEU A 561 5.69 -2.63 -1.87
N SER A 562 5.32 -3.90 -1.79
CA SER A 562 5.97 -4.94 -0.96
C SER A 562 7.46 -5.15 -1.26
N ILE A 563 8.03 -4.60 -2.34
CA ILE A 563 9.49 -4.51 -2.49
C ILE A 563 10.17 -3.82 -1.29
N TRP A 564 9.45 -2.94 -0.58
CA TRP A 564 9.91 -2.33 0.67
C TRP A 564 10.02 -3.33 1.83
N ALA A 565 9.28 -4.45 1.80
CA ALA A 565 9.48 -5.55 2.75
C ALA A 565 10.87 -6.19 2.57
N MET A 566 11.41 -6.23 1.35
CA MET A 566 12.78 -6.70 1.11
C MET A 566 13.80 -5.75 1.74
N GLN A 567 13.58 -4.43 1.62
CA GLN A 567 14.48 -3.44 2.22
C GLN A 567 14.46 -3.57 3.75
N TYR A 568 13.27 -3.73 4.33
CA TYR A 568 13.11 -4.02 5.75
C TYR A 568 13.86 -5.29 6.18
N ALA A 569 13.70 -6.40 5.44
CA ALA A 569 14.38 -7.65 5.73
C ALA A 569 15.90 -7.52 5.68
N PHE A 570 16.41 -6.86 4.63
CA PHE A 570 17.83 -6.61 4.43
C PHE A 570 18.45 -5.77 5.56
N GLU A 571 17.81 -4.66 5.92
CA GLU A 571 18.28 -3.79 7.00
C GLU A 571 18.23 -4.47 8.38
N THR A 572 17.22 -5.30 8.62
CA THR A 572 17.06 -6.03 9.89
C THR A 572 18.15 -7.07 10.06
N GLN A 573 18.45 -7.87 9.03
CA GLN A 573 19.58 -8.80 9.07
C GLN A 573 20.93 -8.11 9.26
N ALA A 574 21.12 -6.95 8.63
CA ALA A 574 22.35 -6.18 8.81
C ALA A 574 22.51 -5.69 10.27
N LYS A 575 21.41 -5.35 10.95
CA LYS A 575 21.41 -4.97 12.38
C LYS A 575 21.69 -6.16 13.29
N GLU A 576 21.09 -7.32 13.02
CA GLU A 576 21.33 -8.54 13.78
C GLU A 576 22.80 -8.97 13.70
N LYS A 577 23.38 -9.00 12.49
CA LYS A 577 24.80 -9.34 12.29
C LYS A 577 25.72 -8.39 13.07
N LYS A 578 25.47 -7.08 13.02
CA LYS A 578 26.23 -6.08 13.79
C LYS A 578 26.07 -6.18 15.30
N SER A 579 24.96 -6.75 15.78
CA SER A 579 24.71 -6.93 17.22
C SER A 579 25.32 -8.23 17.75
N SER A 580 25.63 -9.17 16.86
CA SER A 580 26.30 -10.45 17.18
C SER A 580 27.84 -10.39 17.09
N GLU A 581 28.38 -9.34 16.46
CA GLU A 581 29.81 -9.00 16.42
C GLU A 581 30.18 -8.09 17.60
#